data_AF-A0AAD9ZHS6-F1
#
_entry.id   AF-A0AAD9ZHS6-F1
#
_cell.length_a   1.000
_cell.length_b   1.000
_cell.length_c   1.000
_cell.angle_alpha   90.00
_cell.angle_beta   90.00
_cell.angle_gamma   90.00
#
_symmetry.space_group_name_H-M   'P 1'
#
loop_
_entity.id
_entity.type
_entity.pdbx_description
1 polymer ?
#
loop_
_entity_poly.entity_id
_entity_poly.type
_entity_poly.pdbx_seq_one_letter_code
_entity_poly.pdbx_strand_id
1 'polypeptide(L)' 'MEMYKSWAQRLGYGVTVVDEMPGEMAGIKLATIKVVGEYTFGYAKSEVGVHRLVRISPFDSGKRWHTSFAALL' A
#
# COMPACT_ATOMS: atom_id res chain seq x y z
N MET A 1 -1.26 -1.24 -1.29
CA MET A 1 -2.67 -1.46 -0.95
C MET A 1 -2.98 -2.94 -0.71
N GLU A 2 -2.72 -3.83 -1.67
CA GLU A 2 -3.04 -5.27 -1.57
C GLU A 2 -2.43 -5.99 -0.35
N MET A 3 -1.22 -5.60 0.07
CA MET A 3 -0.60 -6.11 1.29
C MET A 3 -1.46 -5.84 2.54
N TYR A 4 -1.96 -4.61 2.70
CA TYR A 4 -2.76 -4.21 3.87
C TYR A 4 -4.17 -4.82 3.85
N LYS A 5 -4.78 -4.94 2.66
CA LYS A 5 -6.04 -5.69 2.50
C LYS A 5 -5.88 -7.15 2.95
N SER A 6 -4.81 -7.80 2.49
CA SER A 6 -4.50 -9.20 2.84
C SER A 6 -4.20 -9.36 4.33
N TRP A 7 -3.44 -8.44 4.92
CA TRP A 7 -3.14 -8.42 6.34
C TRP A 7 -4.42 -8.31 7.19
N ALA A 8 -5.29 -7.35 6.85
CA ALA A 8 -6.54 -7.15 7.56
C ALA A 8 -7.52 -8.32 7.39
N GLN A 9 -7.63 -8.92 6.20
CA GLN A 9 -8.42 -10.14 6.00
C GLN A 9 -7.91 -11.31 6.85
N ARG A 10 -6.59 -11.50 6.96
CA ARG A 10 -6.00 -12.56 7.79
C ARG A 10 -6.29 -12.38 9.28
N LEU A 11 -6.42 -11.14 9.74
CA LEU A 11 -6.75 -10.82 11.13
C LEU A 11 -8.26 -10.69 11.39
N GLY A 12 -9.09 -10.91 10.37
CA GLY A 12 -10.55 -10.80 10.49
C GLY A 12 -11.05 -9.34 10.62
N TYR A 13 -10.22 -8.35 10.28
CA TYR A 13 -10.60 -6.95 10.30
C TYR A 13 -11.39 -6.57 9.04
N GLY A 14 -12.40 -5.72 9.22
CA GLY A 14 -13.15 -5.15 8.10
C GLY A 14 -12.31 -4.08 7.40
N VAL A 15 -12.12 -4.20 6.08
CA VAL A 15 -11.44 -3.18 5.27
C VAL A 15 -12.46 -2.52 4.35
N THR A 16 -12.52 -1.19 4.38
CA THR A 16 -13.30 -0.39 3.44
C THR A 16 -12.36 0.54 2.68
N VAL A 17 -12.48 0.60 1.36
CA VAL A 17 -11.77 1.59 0.55
C VAL A 17 -12.57 2.89 0.61
N VAL A 18 -11.95 3.95 1.14
CA VAL A 18 -12.57 5.27 1.26
C VAL A 18 -12.34 6.08 -0.01
N ASP A 19 -11.11 6.03 -0.52
CA ASP A 19 -10.72 6.72 -1.74
C ASP A 19 -9.65 5.91 -2.47
N GLU A 20 -9.70 5.93 -3.80
CA GLU A 20 -8.72 5.30 -4.67
C GLU A 20 -8.54 6.15 -5.93
N MET A 21 -7.34 6.72 -6.06
CA MET A 21 -6.92 7.47 -7.23
C MET A 21 -6.00 6.61 -8.10
N PRO A 22 -6.46 6.13 -9.27
CA PRO A 22 -5.60 5.40 -10.19
C PRO A 22 -4.48 6.31 -10.71
N GLY A 23 -3.31 5.73 -10.97
CA GLY A 23 -2.20 6.41 -11.65
C GLY A 23 -2.44 6.51 -13.15
N GLU A 24 -1.88 7.54 -13.81
CA GLU A 24 -2.10 7.80 -15.24
C GLU A 24 -1.63 6.68 -16.18
N MET A 25 -0.53 6.01 -15.85
CA MET A 25 0.06 4.96 -16.71
C MET A 25 -0.09 3.56 -16.13
N ALA A 26 0.10 3.41 -14.81
CA ALA A 26 -0.05 2.15 -14.10
C ALA A 26 -0.09 2.40 -12.58
N GLY A 27 -0.79 1.51 -11.87
CA GLY A 27 -0.81 1.50 -10.41
C GLY A 27 -1.76 2.53 -9.80
N ILE A 28 -1.52 2.86 -8.54
CA ILE A 28 -2.36 3.73 -7.72
C ILE A 28 -1.51 4.94 -7.31
N LYS A 29 -2.03 6.14 -7.54
CA LYS A 29 -1.37 7.40 -7.13
C LYS A 29 -1.59 7.68 -5.65
N LEU A 30 -2.81 7.47 -5.18
CA LEU A 30 -3.21 7.61 -3.79
C LEU A 30 -4.33 6.62 -3.49
N ALA A 31 -4.32 6.02 -2.30
CA ALA A 31 -5.47 5.28 -1.80
C ALA A 31 -5.63 5.52 -0.31
N THR A 32 -6.87 5.67 0.12
CA THR A 32 -7.24 5.79 1.52
C THR A 32 -8.11 4.58 1.88
N ILE A 33 -7.64 3.81 2.87
CA ILE A 33 -8.35 2.64 3.37
C ILE A 33 -8.73 2.85 4.84
N LYS A 34 -9.94 2.43 5.19
CA LYS A 34 -10.44 2.41 6.56
C LYS A 34 -10.44 0.96 7.04
N VAL A 35 -9.69 0.68 8.10
CA VAL A 35 -9.64 -0.63 8.75
C VAL A 35 -10.44 -0.56 10.05
N VAL A 36 -11.45 -1.40 10.19
CA VAL A 36 -12.36 -1.47 11.33
C VAL A 36 -12.15 -2.79 12.07
N GLY A 37 -11.88 -2.70 13.37
CA GLY A 37 -11.66 -3.86 14.24
C GLY A 37 -11.12 -3.43 15.60
N GLU A 38 -11.06 -4.36 16.55
CA GLU A 38 -10.44 -4.10 17.86
C GLU A 38 -8.91 -3.96 17.73
N TYR A 39 -8.37 -2.93 18.39
CA TYR A 39 -6.94 -2.61 18.45
C TYR A 39 -6.24 -2.32 17.10
N THR A 40 -6.99 -2.10 16.02
CA THR A 40 -6.44 -1.91 14.67
C THR A 40 -5.46 -0.73 14.58
N PHE A 41 -5.71 0.37 15.30
CA PHE A 41 -4.82 1.53 15.32
C PHE A 41 -3.44 1.20 15.93
N GLY A 42 -3.39 0.34 16.95
CA GLY A 42 -2.14 -0.06 17.58
C GLY A 42 -1.20 -0.78 16.61
N TYR A 43 -1.76 -1.69 15.80
CA TYR A 43 -1.02 -2.38 14.76
C TYR A 43 -0.74 -1.52 13.53
N ALA A 44 -1.67 -0.66 13.12
CA ALA A 44 -1.47 0.22 11.96
C ALA A 44 -0.39 1.28 12.23
N LYS A 45 -0.22 1.71 13.48
CA LYS A 45 0.78 2.72 13.86
C LYS A 45 2.21 2.30 13.53
N SER A 46 2.54 1.01 13.56
CA SER A 46 3.88 0.54 13.18
C SER A 46 4.16 0.59 11.68
N GLU A 47 3.11 0.68 10.86
CA GLU A 47 3.20 0.74 9.39
C GLU A 47 3.28 2.19 8.87
N VAL A 48 3.22 3.19 9.77
CA VAL A 48 3.38 4.60 9.41
C VAL A 48 4.85 4.87 9.07
N GLY A 49 5.10 5.32 7.84
CA GLY A 49 6.46 5.59 7.37
C GLY A 49 6.60 5.50 5.86
N VAL A 50 7.85 5.58 5.39
CA VAL A 50 8.18 5.47 3.96
C VAL A 50 8.71 4.08 3.66
N HIS A 51 7.98 3.34 2.83
CA HIS A 51 8.33 2.00 2.40
C HIS A 51 9.10 2.08 1.08
N ARG A 52 10.30 1.46 1.04
CA ARG A 52 11.18 1.45 -0.13
C ARG A 52 11.09 0.13 -0.87
N LEU A 53 10.82 0.18 -2.18
CA LEU A 53 10.84 -0.97 -3.07
C LEU A 53 11.96 -0.83 -4.09
N VAL A 54 12.89 -1.79 -4.11
CA VAL A 54 13.96 -1.86 -5.11
C VAL A 54 13.67 -3.06 -6.00
N ARG A 55 13.40 -2.82 -7.29
CA ARG A 55 13.11 -3.88 -8.26
C ARG A 55 13.48 -3.46 -9.68
N ILE A 56 13.63 -4.42 -10.58
CA ILE A 56 13.63 -4.15 -12.01
C ILE A 56 12.18 -3.89 -12.44
N SER A 57 11.91 -2.70 -12.97
CA SER A 57 10.56 -2.34 -13.39
C SER A 57 10.18 -3.10 -14.66
N PRO A 58 9.00 -3.75 -14.73
CA PRO A 58 8.52 -4.37 -15.96
C PRO A 58 8.22 -3.34 -17.06
N PHE A 59 8.13 -2.05 -16.70
CA PHE A 59 7.91 -0.93 -17.61
C PHE A 59 9.21 -0.33 -18.18
N ASP A 60 10.38 -0.69 -17.64
CA ASP A 60 11.66 -0.19 -18.14
C ASP A 60 12.28 -1.18 -19.14
N SER A 61 12.37 -0.76 -20.41
CA SER A 61 12.98 -1.58 -21.48
C SER A 61 14.47 -1.85 -21.24
N GLY A 62 15.15 -1.00 -20.45
CA GLY A 62 16.58 -1.10 -20.16
C GLY A 62 16.97 -2.05 -19.02
N LYS A 63 16.00 -2.73 -18.37
CA LYS A 63 16.23 -3.64 -17.22
C LYS A 63 17.08 -3.03 -16.08
N ARG A 64 17.00 -1.71 -15.85
CA ARG A 64 17.73 -1.08 -14.75
C ARG A 64 17.04 -1.38 -13.43
N TRP A 65 17.77 -1.22 -12.34
CA TRP A 65 17.20 -1.28 -10.99
C TRP A 65 16.52 0.05 -10.67
N HIS A 66 15.23 0.01 -10.39
CA HIS A 66 14.43 1.17 -9.99
C HIS A 66 14.21 1.13 -8.48
N THR A 67 14.36 2.28 -7.83
CA THR A 67 14.00 2.47 -6.43
C THR A 67 12.74 3.32 -6.38
N SER A 68 11.68 2.79 -5.79
CA SER A 68 10.41 3.47 -5.58
C SER A 68 10.14 3.63 -4.09
N PHE A 69 9.40 4.68 -3.75
CA PHE A 69 9.00 4.98 -2.37
C PHE A 69 7.49 5.13 -2.31
N ALA A 70 6.88 4.62 -1.24
CA ALA A 70 5.49 4.83 -0.91
C ALA A 70 5.40 5.28 0.55
N ALA A 71 4.74 6.41 0.81
CA ALA A 71 4.50 6.90 2.15
C ALA A 71 3.15 6.36 2.67
N LEU A 72 3.16 5.88 3.91
CA LEU A 72 1.96 5.61 4.69
C LEU A 72 1.81 6.67 5.78
N LEU A 73 0.58 7.15 5.95
CA LEU A 73 0.15 8.15 6.93
C LEU A 73 -0.93 7.56 7.82
#